data_AF-Q1WA65-F1
#
_entry.id   AF-Q1WA65-F1
#
_cell.length_a   1.000
_cell.length_b   1.000
_cell.length_c   1.000
_cell.angle_alpha   90.00
_cell.angle_beta   90.00
_cell.angle_gamma   90.00
#
_symmetry.space_group_name_H-M   'P 1'
#
loop_
_entity.id
_entity.type
_entity.pdbx_description
1 polymer ?
#
loop_
_entity_poly.entity_id
_entity_poly.type
_entity_poly.pdbx_seq_one_letter_code
_entity_poly.pdbx_strand_id
1 'polypeptide(L)'
;MAAALTSQVALVRKCNRLLYSVRSRFHTSNGLSSKEHYKFVVLGGGCGGITMGARMKRKVGAEHVAIVEPSEMHYYQPMWTLVGAGAKTVSASARSTASVMPSGVKWVKSTVMKIDPKNNTVFTEYGKEISYDYLIVALGLQLQYEKIKGLPEAFEHPKIGSNYSVKTVEKTWKALQNFKEGNAVFSFPNTPVKCAGAPQKIM
;
A
#
# COMPACT_ATOMS: atom_id res chain seq x y z
N MET A 1 -11.62 -71.46 48.66
CA MET A 1 -10.18 -71.19 48.81
C MET A 1 -10.02 -69.80 49.41
N ALA A 2 -9.46 -69.74 50.62
CA ALA A 2 -8.97 -68.58 51.37
C ALA A 2 -9.92 -67.43 51.75
N ALA A 3 -9.78 -67.00 53.01
CA ALA A 3 -10.59 -66.07 53.79
C ALA A 3 -9.80 -64.80 54.18
N ALA A 4 -10.45 -63.93 54.96
CA ALA A 4 -9.93 -62.86 55.85
C ALA A 4 -9.91 -61.41 55.27
N LEU A 5 -10.81 -60.52 55.72
CA LEU A 5 -10.71 -59.57 56.87
C LEU A 5 -9.96 -58.28 56.48
N THR A 6 -10.53 -57.07 56.53
CA THR A 6 -10.69 -56.30 57.78
C THR A 6 -11.55 -55.04 57.64
N SER A 7 -12.10 -54.65 58.79
CA SER A 7 -12.97 -53.51 59.17
C SER A 7 -12.33 -52.11 59.05
N GLN A 8 -13.12 -51.06 58.78
CA GLN A 8 -13.41 -49.97 59.76
C GLN A 8 -14.31 -48.84 59.24
N VAL A 9 -15.03 -48.28 60.21
CA VAL A 9 -16.10 -47.27 60.24
C VAL A 9 -15.56 -45.84 60.06
N ALA A 10 -16.31 -44.94 59.39
CA ALA A 10 -16.56 -43.55 59.87
C ALA A 10 -17.39 -42.69 58.89
N LEU A 11 -18.66 -42.48 59.26
CA LEU A 11 -19.42 -41.22 59.28
C LEU A 11 -18.91 -40.03 58.42
N VAL A 12 -19.55 -39.76 57.27
CA VAL A 12 -19.39 -38.47 56.55
C VAL A 12 -20.54 -37.53 56.93
N ARG A 13 -20.23 -36.54 57.77
CA ARG A 13 -21.07 -35.36 58.05
C ARG A 13 -20.78 -34.25 57.03
N LYS A 14 -21.86 -33.72 56.45
CA LYS A 14 -22.08 -32.37 55.85
C LYS A 14 -20.86 -31.49 55.53
N CYS A 15 -20.79 -31.03 54.27
CA CYS A 15 -20.64 -29.59 53.99
C CYS A 15 -20.98 -29.25 52.53
N ASN A 16 -22.12 -28.58 52.31
CA ASN A 16 -22.39 -27.85 51.06
C ASN A 16 -21.44 -26.66 51.00
N ARG A 17 -20.36 -26.75 50.22
CA ARG A 17 -19.59 -25.56 49.83
C ARG A 17 -20.20 -24.98 48.56
N LEU A 18 -20.87 -23.84 48.72
CA LEU A 18 -21.16 -22.89 47.65
C LEU A 18 -19.85 -22.57 46.90
N LEU A 19 -19.75 -23.05 45.66
CA LEU A 19 -18.72 -22.60 44.72
C LEU A 19 -19.10 -21.19 44.26
N TYR A 20 -18.47 -20.18 44.86
CA TYR A 20 -18.47 -18.83 44.33
C TYR A 20 -17.78 -18.83 42.96
N SER A 21 -18.58 -18.67 41.90
CA SER A 21 -18.09 -18.36 40.56
C SER A 21 -17.47 -16.96 40.58
N VAL A 22 -16.15 -16.88 40.65
CA VAL A 22 -15.42 -15.65 40.32
C VAL A 22 -15.50 -15.50 38.81
N ARG A 23 -16.54 -14.81 38.32
CA ARG A 23 -16.56 -14.27 36.96
C ARG A 23 -15.51 -13.17 36.88
N SER A 24 -14.30 -13.52 36.44
CA SER A 24 -13.34 -12.55 35.93
C SER A 24 -14.00 -11.81 34.76
N ARG A 25 -14.44 -10.56 34.99
CA ARG A 25 -14.78 -9.64 33.91
C ARG A 25 -13.46 -9.06 33.40
N PHE A 26 -12.87 -9.70 32.40
CA PHE A 26 -11.87 -9.02 31.60
C PHE A 26 -12.58 -7.92 30.80
N HIS A 27 -12.37 -6.68 31.20
CA HIS A 27 -12.71 -5.52 30.39
C HIS A 27 -11.61 -5.31 29.35
N THR A 28 -11.87 -5.63 28.10
CA THR A 28 -11.08 -5.10 26.98
C THR A 28 -11.55 -3.67 26.76
N SER A 29 -10.73 -2.68 27.12
CA SER A 29 -10.96 -1.32 26.65
C SER A 29 -10.93 -1.34 25.12
N ASN A 30 -11.98 -0.78 24.50
CA ASN A 30 -11.98 -0.51 23.07
C ASN A 30 -10.73 0.29 22.73
N GLY A 31 -10.04 -0.15 21.68
CA GLY A 31 -8.64 0.15 21.39
C GLY A 31 -8.27 1.61 21.58
N LEU A 32 -7.32 1.86 22.48
CA LEU A 32 -6.38 2.93 22.24
C LEU A 32 -5.73 2.63 20.88
N SER A 33 -5.94 3.50 19.90
CA SER A 33 -5.07 3.59 18.74
C SER A 33 -3.64 3.74 19.28
N SER A 34 -2.90 2.64 19.34
CA SER A 34 -1.52 2.67 19.79
C SER A 34 -0.77 3.48 18.75
N LYS A 35 -0.35 4.70 19.13
CA LYS A 35 0.46 5.56 18.28
C LYS A 35 1.73 4.80 17.91
N GLU A 36 1.81 4.30 16.68
CA GLU A 36 3.00 3.63 16.19
C GLU A 36 4.10 4.68 15.99
N HIS A 37 5.35 4.28 16.24
CA HIS A 37 6.48 5.18 16.11
C HIS A 37 7.61 4.50 15.34
N TYR A 38 8.18 5.21 14.37
CA TYR A 38 9.33 4.77 13.58
C TYR A 38 10.33 5.90 13.45
N LYS A 39 11.62 5.60 13.52
CA LYS A 39 12.66 6.61 13.31
C LYS A 39 12.54 7.27 11.93
N PHE A 40 12.26 6.46 10.90
CA PHE A 40 11.95 6.96 9.56
C PHE A 40 10.57 6.49 9.10
N VAL A 41 9.71 7.44 8.74
CA VAL A 41 8.48 7.16 8.00
C VAL A 41 8.66 7.65 6.57
N VAL A 42 8.42 6.76 5.61
CA VAL A 42 8.45 7.04 4.17
C VAL A 42 7.03 7.04 3.64
N LEU A 43 6.61 8.14 3.02
CA LEU A 43 5.29 8.28 2.41
C LEU A 43 5.36 7.99 0.92
N GLY A 44 4.67 6.95 0.47
CA GLY A 44 4.71 6.43 -0.89
C GLY A 44 5.72 5.29 -1.04
N GLY A 45 5.29 4.20 -1.67
CA GLY A 45 6.05 2.99 -2.01
C GLY A 45 6.37 2.91 -3.50
N GLY A 46 6.47 4.06 -4.17
CA GLY A 46 6.98 4.20 -5.53
C GLY A 46 8.52 4.07 -5.60
N CYS A 47 9.12 4.42 -6.75
CA CYS A 47 10.56 4.26 -6.96
C CYS A 47 11.42 4.98 -5.91
N GLY A 48 11.06 6.22 -5.56
CA GLY A 48 11.74 6.99 -4.53
C GLY A 48 11.57 6.38 -3.14
N GLY A 49 10.34 5.99 -2.79
CA GLY A 49 10.00 5.43 -1.50
C GLY A 49 10.71 4.12 -1.18
N ILE A 50 10.61 3.14 -2.08
CA ILE A 50 11.30 1.85 -1.93
C ILE A 50 12.81 2.04 -1.86
N THR A 51 13.38 2.91 -2.70
CA THR A 51 14.82 3.22 -2.69
C THR A 51 15.25 3.81 -1.34
N MET A 52 14.49 4.77 -0.82
CA MET A 52 14.81 5.43 0.44
C MET A 52 14.59 4.51 1.63
N GLY A 53 13.52 3.70 1.64
CA GLY A 53 13.30 2.68 2.67
C GLY A 53 14.46 1.67 2.73
N ALA A 54 14.95 1.20 1.58
CA ALA A 54 16.12 0.31 1.54
C ALA A 54 17.40 0.99 2.04
N ARG A 55 17.60 2.27 1.71
CA ARG A 55 18.75 3.06 2.18
C ARG A 55 18.70 3.29 3.70
N MET A 56 17.54 3.64 4.23
CA MET A 56 17.38 3.89 5.67
C MET A 56 17.47 2.61 6.47
N LYS A 57 16.91 1.50 5.97
CA LYS A 57 17.09 0.16 6.55
C LYS A 57 18.58 -0.14 6.82
N ARG A 58 19.46 0.11 5.83
CA ARG A 58 20.90 -0.12 6.00
C ARG A 58 21.57 0.79 7.02
N LYS A 59 21.00 1.98 7.26
CA LYS A 59 21.57 2.95 8.19
C LYS A 59 21.10 2.75 9.64
N VAL A 60 19.85 2.35 9.84
CA VAL A 60 19.24 2.35 11.17
C VAL A 60 18.58 1.04 11.58
N GLY A 61 18.61 -0.01 10.76
CA GLY A 61 17.84 -1.24 11.00
C GLY A 61 16.47 -1.20 10.32
N ALA A 62 15.88 -2.37 10.06
CA ALA A 62 14.64 -2.48 9.29
C ALA A 62 13.40 -2.14 10.13
N GLU A 63 13.43 -2.55 11.40
CA GLU A 63 12.44 -2.31 12.46
C GLU A 63 12.22 -0.83 12.76
N HIS A 64 13.17 0.02 12.39
CA HIS A 64 13.11 1.47 12.58
C HIS A 64 12.54 2.24 11.37
N VAL A 65 12.09 1.54 10.33
CA VAL A 65 11.58 2.12 9.08
C VAL A 65 10.17 1.61 8.79
N ALA A 66 9.28 2.53 8.41
CA ALA A 66 7.98 2.21 7.85
C ALA A 66 7.78 2.89 6.49
N ILE A 67 7.11 2.19 5.56
CA ILE A 67 6.67 2.73 4.28
C ILE A 67 5.13 2.67 4.23
N VAL A 68 4.51 3.84 4.05
CA VAL A 68 3.05 3.97 3.87
C VAL A 68 2.73 3.97 2.38
N GLU A 69 2.05 2.94 1.90
CA GLU A 69 1.70 2.76 0.48
C GLU A 69 0.42 1.95 0.34
N PRO A 70 -0.64 2.49 -0.29
CA PRO A 70 -1.90 1.75 -0.46
C PRO A 70 -1.87 0.70 -1.57
N SER A 71 -1.10 0.91 -2.65
CA SER A 71 -1.11 0.05 -3.84
C SER A 71 -0.49 -1.32 -3.56
N GLU A 72 -1.17 -2.37 -4.01
CA GLU A 72 -0.63 -3.73 -4.02
C GLU A 72 0.39 -3.97 -5.14
N MET A 73 0.44 -3.09 -6.13
CA MET A 73 1.31 -3.22 -7.29
C MET A 73 2.29 -2.04 -7.38
N HIS A 74 3.55 -2.38 -7.61
CA HIS A 74 4.62 -1.45 -7.93
C HIS A 74 4.96 -1.54 -9.42
N TYR A 75 4.99 -0.39 -10.09
CA TYR A 75 5.23 -0.32 -11.53
C TYR A 75 6.54 0.39 -11.86
N TYR A 76 7.34 -0.22 -12.74
CA TYR A 76 8.41 0.45 -13.45
C TYR A 76 7.84 1.23 -14.65
N GLN A 77 7.27 2.39 -14.35
CA GLN A 77 6.53 3.24 -15.28
C GLN A 77 7.31 3.67 -16.54
N PRO A 78 8.65 3.84 -16.55
CA PRO A 78 9.37 4.15 -17.79
C PRO A 78 9.13 3.14 -18.92
N MET A 79 8.84 1.87 -18.58
CA MET A 79 8.54 0.83 -19.58
C MET A 79 7.23 1.09 -20.32
N TRP A 80 6.31 1.89 -19.78
CA TRP A 80 5.00 2.15 -20.41
C TRP A 80 5.07 2.87 -21.75
N THR A 81 6.18 3.55 -22.05
CA THR A 81 6.43 4.05 -23.42
C THR A 81 6.50 2.89 -24.42
N LEU A 82 7.23 1.82 -24.08
CA LEU A 82 7.39 0.64 -24.93
C LEU A 82 6.12 -0.23 -24.96
N VAL A 83 5.35 -0.24 -23.86
CA VAL A 83 4.05 -0.92 -23.82
C VAL A 83 3.06 -0.24 -24.77
N GLY A 84 2.94 1.09 -24.72
CA GLY A 84 2.08 1.84 -25.63
C GLY A 84 2.48 1.69 -27.11
N ALA A 85 3.74 1.36 -27.39
CA ALA A 85 4.26 1.08 -28.72
C ALA A 85 4.22 -0.42 -29.11
N GLY A 86 3.65 -1.30 -28.26
CA GLY A 86 3.53 -2.73 -28.54
C GLY A 86 4.80 -3.57 -28.37
N ALA A 87 5.91 -2.98 -27.90
CA ALA A 87 7.21 -3.66 -27.76
C ALA A 87 7.41 -4.38 -26.41
N LYS A 88 6.56 -4.10 -25.41
CA LYS A 88 6.58 -4.72 -24.07
C LYS A 88 5.15 -4.92 -23.56
N THR A 89 4.99 -5.74 -22.52
CA THR A 89 3.70 -5.96 -21.85
C THR A 89 3.58 -5.14 -20.55
N VAL A 90 2.36 -4.81 -20.14
CA VAL A 90 2.11 -4.18 -18.83
C VAL A 90 2.62 -5.07 -17.69
N SER A 91 2.40 -6.38 -17.79
CA SER A 91 2.82 -7.35 -16.78
C SER A 91 4.33 -7.33 -16.52
N ALA A 92 5.16 -7.15 -17.56
CA ALA A 92 6.61 -7.05 -17.42
C ALA A 92 7.06 -5.78 -16.66
N SER A 93 6.20 -4.75 -16.60
CA SER A 93 6.46 -3.53 -15.83
C SER A 93 6.04 -3.62 -14.36
N ALA A 94 5.38 -4.70 -13.95
CA ALA A 94 4.68 -4.78 -12.68
C ALA A 94 5.27 -5.85 -11.75
N ARG A 95 5.34 -5.55 -10.46
CA ARG A 95 5.60 -6.51 -9.38
C ARG A 95 4.66 -6.23 -8.21
N SER A 96 4.38 -7.23 -7.37
CA SER A 96 3.65 -6.96 -6.14
C SER A 96 4.48 -6.04 -5.24
N THR A 97 3.86 -5.05 -4.61
CA THR A 97 4.51 -4.12 -3.68
C THR A 97 5.22 -4.87 -2.56
N ALA A 98 4.62 -5.96 -2.08
CA ALA A 98 5.24 -6.86 -1.11
C ALA A 98 6.60 -7.40 -1.56
N SER A 99 6.72 -7.82 -2.82
CA SER A 99 7.97 -8.43 -3.35
C SER A 99 9.12 -7.44 -3.51
N VAL A 100 8.82 -6.14 -3.62
CA VAL A 100 9.83 -5.07 -3.74
C VAL A 100 10.06 -4.33 -2.42
N MET A 101 9.25 -4.61 -1.40
CA MET A 101 9.42 -4.04 -0.07
C MET A 101 10.75 -4.51 0.53
N PRO A 102 11.60 -3.60 1.07
CA PRO A 102 12.84 -4.02 1.69
C PRO A 102 12.57 -4.97 2.88
N SER A 103 13.24 -6.13 2.91
CA SER A 103 12.93 -7.15 3.92
C SER A 103 13.01 -6.61 5.35
N GLY A 104 12.03 -6.95 6.19
CA GLY A 104 11.93 -6.49 7.58
C GLY A 104 11.39 -5.07 7.78
N VAL A 105 11.31 -4.24 6.73
CA VAL A 105 10.71 -2.90 6.83
C VAL A 105 9.20 -3.04 6.94
N LYS A 106 8.56 -2.22 7.80
CA LYS A 106 7.11 -2.25 7.95
C LYS A 106 6.45 -1.66 6.71
N TRP A 107 5.68 -2.47 6.00
CA TRP A 107 4.69 -1.97 5.04
C TRP A 107 3.39 -1.61 5.77
N VAL A 108 3.05 -0.33 5.77
CA VAL A 108 1.75 0.17 6.20
C VAL A 108 0.89 0.33 4.96
N LYS A 109 0.03 -0.65 4.70
CA LYS A 109 -0.86 -0.66 3.53
C LYS A 109 -2.07 0.23 3.78
N SER A 110 -1.89 1.54 3.61
CA SER A 110 -2.92 2.55 3.84
C SER A 110 -2.61 3.82 3.04
N THR A 111 -3.62 4.63 2.77
CA THR A 111 -3.43 5.95 2.16
C THR A 111 -3.11 6.99 3.23
N VAL A 112 -2.17 7.88 2.93
CA VAL A 112 -1.87 9.04 3.78
C VAL A 112 -2.95 10.09 3.61
N MET A 113 -3.56 10.54 4.71
CA MET A 113 -4.63 11.54 4.70
C MET A 113 -4.17 12.93 5.15
N LYS A 114 -3.24 12.99 6.10
CA LYS A 114 -2.73 14.25 6.65
C LYS A 114 -1.31 14.09 7.18
N ILE A 115 -0.50 15.12 6.99
CA ILE A 115 0.80 15.28 7.65
C ILE A 115 0.66 16.40 8.67
N ASP A 116 1.01 16.13 9.93
CA ASP A 116 1.13 17.12 11.00
C ASP A 116 2.61 17.25 11.38
N PRO A 117 3.33 18.20 10.75
CA PRO A 117 4.76 18.39 11.01
C PRO A 117 5.04 19.06 12.35
N LYS A 118 4.04 19.71 12.99
CA LYS A 118 4.25 20.31 14.33
C LYS A 118 4.36 19.24 15.40
N ASN A 119 3.62 18.15 15.22
CA ASN A 119 3.58 17.02 16.15
C ASN A 119 4.34 15.78 15.63
N ASN A 120 5.13 15.93 14.56
CA ASN A 120 5.84 14.85 13.87
C ASN A 120 4.99 13.59 13.66
N THR A 121 3.77 13.76 13.14
CA THR A 121 2.78 12.67 13.03
C THR A 121 2.14 12.65 11.64
N VAL A 122 1.88 11.45 11.13
CA VAL A 122 1.13 11.20 9.89
C VAL A 122 -0.16 10.47 10.25
N PHE A 123 -1.26 10.89 9.63
CA PHE A 123 -2.57 10.26 9.75
C PHE A 123 -2.84 9.51 8.46
N THR A 124 -3.21 8.23 8.58
CA THR A 124 -3.61 7.39 7.44
C THR A 124 -5.12 7.15 7.45
N GLU A 125 -5.62 6.48 6.43
CA GLU A 125 -7.02 6.01 6.43
C GLU A 125 -7.32 5.19 7.68
N TYR A 126 -8.60 5.18 8.06
CA TYR A 126 -9.12 4.48 9.25
C TYR A 126 -8.59 4.99 10.59
N GLY A 127 -8.09 6.24 10.63
CA GLY A 127 -7.76 6.95 11.88
C GLY A 127 -6.47 6.51 12.55
N LYS A 128 -5.60 5.77 11.84
CA LYS A 128 -4.30 5.35 12.36
C LYS A 128 -3.31 6.52 12.36
N GLU A 129 -2.60 6.67 13.47
CA GLU A 129 -1.59 7.69 13.69
C GLU A 129 -0.19 7.07 13.76
N ILE A 130 0.76 7.66 13.03
CA ILE A 130 2.14 7.18 12.96
C ILE A 130 3.07 8.37 13.20
N SER A 131 3.82 8.34 14.30
CA SER A 131 4.84 9.35 14.58
C SER A 131 6.22 8.98 14.04
N TYR A 132 7.04 10.01 13.85
CA TYR A 132 8.36 9.88 13.27
C TYR A 132 9.41 10.79 13.93
N ASP A 133 10.67 10.40 13.82
CA ASP A 133 11.80 11.33 14.03
C ASP A 133 12.11 12.08 12.71
N TYR A 134 12.06 11.34 11.59
CA TYR A 134 12.32 11.86 10.25
C TYR A 134 11.24 11.40 9.26
N LEU A 135 10.76 12.33 8.44
CA LEU A 135 9.78 12.07 7.38
C LEU A 135 10.42 12.16 5.99
N ILE A 136 10.18 11.16 5.16
CA ILE A 136 10.57 11.16 3.74
C ILE A 136 9.30 11.18 2.90
N VAL A 137 9.07 12.26 2.16
CA VAL A 137 7.89 12.41 1.30
C VAL A 137 8.24 11.99 -0.13
N ALA A 138 7.70 10.86 -0.59
CA ALA A 138 7.94 10.27 -1.90
C ALA A 138 6.64 9.87 -2.62
N LEU A 139 5.59 10.69 -2.46
CA LEU A 139 4.23 10.44 -2.95
C LEU A 139 4.06 10.55 -4.48
N GLY A 140 5.08 11.02 -5.20
CA GLY A 140 5.05 11.14 -6.66
C GLY A 140 4.21 12.32 -7.15
N LEU A 141 3.57 12.13 -8.31
CA LEU A 141 2.75 13.14 -8.99
C LEU A 141 1.37 12.54 -9.31
N GLN A 142 0.33 13.36 -9.17
CA GLN A 142 -1.04 13.00 -9.48
C GLN A 142 -1.40 13.31 -10.93
N LEU A 143 -2.03 12.35 -11.61
CA LEU A 143 -2.60 12.55 -12.93
C LEU A 143 -3.99 13.13 -12.78
N GLN A 144 -4.28 14.21 -13.50
CA GLN A 144 -5.56 14.91 -13.45
C GLN A 144 -6.25 14.88 -14.82
N TYR A 145 -6.66 13.69 -15.27
CA TYR A 145 -7.32 13.53 -16.57
C TYR A 145 -8.66 14.27 -16.61
N GLU A 146 -9.35 14.34 -15.48
CA GLU A 146 -10.62 15.05 -15.27
C GLU A 146 -10.56 16.56 -15.54
N LYS A 147 -9.35 17.13 -15.63
CA LYS A 147 -9.17 18.55 -16.02
C LYS A 147 -9.34 18.77 -17.52
N ILE A 148 -9.32 17.70 -18.32
CA ILE A 148 -9.61 17.76 -19.76
C ILE A 148 -11.08 17.39 -19.94
N LYS A 149 -11.89 18.32 -20.47
CA LYS A 149 -13.31 18.07 -20.73
C LYS A 149 -13.48 16.81 -21.59
N GLY A 150 -14.24 15.84 -21.07
CA GLY A 150 -14.50 14.56 -21.72
C GLY A 150 -13.54 13.44 -21.35
N LEU A 151 -12.52 13.69 -20.53
CA LEU A 151 -11.71 12.64 -19.90
C LEU A 151 -12.05 12.53 -18.41
N PRO A 152 -12.00 11.33 -17.83
CA PRO A 152 -11.51 10.07 -18.41
C PRO A 152 -12.52 9.31 -19.29
N GLU A 153 -13.76 9.77 -19.43
CA GLU A 153 -14.85 9.03 -20.09
C GLU A 153 -14.53 8.67 -21.55
N ALA A 154 -13.85 9.57 -22.27
CA ALA A 154 -13.49 9.32 -23.66
C ALA A 154 -12.53 8.14 -23.84
N PHE A 155 -11.81 7.70 -22.80
CA PHE A 155 -10.99 6.48 -22.89
C PHE A 155 -11.83 5.22 -23.15
N GLU A 156 -13.14 5.23 -22.96
CA GLU A 156 -14.02 4.12 -23.34
C GLU A 156 -14.23 4.00 -24.86
N HIS A 157 -13.95 5.05 -25.63
CA HIS A 157 -14.01 5.03 -27.08
C HIS A 157 -12.70 4.51 -27.71
N PRO A 158 -12.76 3.96 -28.94
CA PRO A 158 -11.55 3.54 -29.65
C PRO A 158 -10.72 4.75 -30.10
N LYS A 159 -9.48 4.50 -30.54
CA LYS A 159 -8.53 5.48 -31.13
C LYS A 159 -7.92 6.51 -30.16
N ILE A 160 -8.15 6.37 -28.85
CA ILE A 160 -7.53 7.21 -27.82
C ILE A 160 -6.81 6.36 -26.77
N GLY A 161 -5.67 6.85 -26.29
CA GLY A 161 -4.87 6.18 -25.27
C GLY A 161 -4.01 7.17 -24.49
N SER A 162 -3.38 6.68 -23.42
CA SER A 162 -2.38 7.45 -22.68
C SER A 162 -1.39 6.51 -22.01
N ASN A 163 -0.10 6.71 -22.25
CA ASN A 163 0.97 5.91 -21.65
C ASN A 163 1.23 6.23 -20.18
N TYR A 164 0.52 7.20 -19.60
CA TYR A 164 0.77 7.68 -18.24
C TYR A 164 -0.02 6.92 -17.16
N SER A 165 -1.02 6.11 -17.54
CA SER A 165 -1.83 5.30 -16.62
C SER A 165 -1.85 3.84 -17.07
N VAL A 166 -1.77 2.94 -16.08
CA VAL A 166 -1.90 1.48 -16.31
C VAL A 166 -3.24 1.12 -16.97
N LYS A 167 -4.30 1.91 -16.73
CA LYS A 167 -5.64 1.67 -17.29
C LYS A 167 -5.75 2.02 -18.78
N THR A 168 -4.82 2.84 -19.30
CA THR A 168 -4.92 3.44 -20.64
C THR A 168 -3.73 3.14 -21.54
N VAL A 169 -2.61 2.64 -21.00
CA VAL A 169 -1.38 2.40 -21.78
C VAL A 169 -1.59 1.40 -22.92
N GLU A 170 -2.34 0.32 -22.69
CA GLU A 170 -2.64 -0.67 -23.73
C GLU A 170 -3.65 -0.13 -24.75
N LYS A 171 -4.48 0.85 -24.37
CA LYS A 171 -5.38 1.54 -25.31
C LYS A 171 -4.58 2.36 -26.34
N THR A 172 -3.41 2.90 -25.96
CA THR A 172 -2.50 3.55 -26.91
C THR A 172 -2.05 2.59 -27.99
N TRP A 173 -1.59 1.38 -27.61
CA TRP A 173 -1.16 0.38 -28.58
C TRP A 173 -2.32 -0.07 -29.48
N LYS A 174 -3.49 -0.32 -28.89
CA LYS A 174 -4.70 -0.67 -29.64
C LYS A 174 -5.11 0.44 -30.62
N ALA A 175 -4.98 1.72 -30.25
CA ALA A 175 -5.25 2.85 -31.13
C ALA A 175 -4.27 2.87 -32.31
N LEU A 176 -2.97 2.65 -32.04
CA LEU A 176 -1.93 2.60 -33.06
C LEU A 176 -2.14 1.45 -34.06
N GLN A 177 -2.44 0.24 -33.59
CA GLN A 177 -2.72 -0.92 -34.46
C GLN A 177 -3.93 -0.71 -35.38
N ASN A 178 -4.96 -0.02 -34.87
CA ASN A 178 -6.20 0.20 -35.60
C ASN A 178 -6.20 1.50 -36.42
N PHE A 179 -5.11 2.27 -36.37
CA PHE A 179 -4.95 3.43 -37.22
C PHE A 179 -4.92 3.01 -38.70
N LYS A 180 -5.59 3.77 -39.57
CA LYS A 180 -5.67 3.52 -41.01
C LYS A 180 -5.22 4.73 -41.80
N GLU A 181 -5.86 5.87 -41.53
CA GLU A 181 -5.58 7.16 -42.16
C GLU A 181 -6.08 8.30 -41.26
N GLY A 182 -5.67 9.53 -41.56
CA GLY A 182 -6.06 10.75 -40.84
C GLY A 182 -4.96 11.30 -39.94
N ASN A 183 -5.37 11.95 -38.85
CA ASN A 183 -4.44 12.61 -37.93
C ASN A 183 -4.07 11.71 -36.75
N ALA A 184 -2.77 11.55 -36.50
CA ALA A 184 -2.23 11.05 -35.25
C ALA A 184 -1.78 12.24 -34.38
N VAL A 185 -2.53 12.53 -33.31
CA VAL A 185 -2.29 13.69 -32.45
C VAL A 185 -1.71 13.25 -31.11
N PHE A 186 -0.60 13.87 -30.74
CA PHE A 186 0.08 13.67 -29.46
C PHE A 186 0.11 15.00 -28.71
N SER A 187 -0.21 14.99 -27.42
CA SER A 187 -0.39 16.21 -26.62
C SER A 187 0.65 16.35 -25.51
N PHE A 188 0.96 17.59 -25.14
CA PHE A 188 1.74 17.93 -23.94
C PHE A 188 0.92 18.90 -23.08
N PRO A 189 0.71 18.65 -21.77
CA PRO A 189 -0.14 19.50 -20.94
C PRO A 189 0.59 20.80 -20.52
N ASN A 190 -0.18 21.84 -20.20
CA ASN A 190 0.36 23.09 -19.64
C ASN A 190 0.59 22.99 -18.11
N THR A 191 1.21 21.90 -17.66
CA THR A 191 1.51 21.65 -16.24
C THR A 191 2.87 20.96 -16.13
N PRO A 192 3.52 20.94 -14.95
CA PRO A 192 4.65 20.06 -14.72
C PRO A 192 4.29 18.59 -15.00
N VAL A 193 5.24 17.83 -15.57
CA VAL A 193 5.04 16.42 -15.93
C VAL A 193 6.18 15.53 -15.45
N LYS A 194 5.87 14.26 -15.21
CA LYS A 194 6.91 13.22 -15.09
C LYS A 194 7.38 12.82 -16.48
N CYS A 195 8.70 12.71 -16.67
CA CYS A 195 9.32 12.32 -17.95
C CYS A 195 8.82 13.16 -19.14
N ALA A 196 9.25 14.42 -19.25
CA ALA A 196 8.85 15.33 -20.34
C ALA A 196 9.17 14.81 -21.75
N GLY A 197 10.05 13.82 -21.89
CA GLY A 197 10.30 13.15 -23.17
C GLY A 197 9.25 12.10 -23.55
N ALA A 198 8.45 11.58 -22.64
CA ALA A 198 7.51 10.49 -22.96
C ALA A 198 6.39 10.87 -23.98
N PRO A 199 5.82 12.09 -23.98
CA PRO A 199 4.78 12.46 -24.95
C PRO A 199 5.27 12.47 -26.40
N GLN A 200 6.56 12.72 -26.62
CA GLN A 200 7.20 12.69 -27.94
C GLN A 200 7.77 11.31 -28.30
N LYS A 201 8.13 10.47 -27.32
CA LYS A 201 8.69 9.13 -27.60
C LYS A 201 7.68 8.15 -28.21
N ILE A 202 6.38 8.40 -28.03
CA ILE A 202 5.30 7.53 -28.54
C ILE A 202 4.83 7.93 -29.95
N MET A 203 5.40 9.00 -30.50
CA MET A 203 5.11 9.47 -31.86
C MET A 203 5.55 8.45 -32.91
#